data_AF-A0A813ISH9-F1
#
_entry.id   AF-A0A813ISH9-F1
#
_cell.length_a   1.000
_cell.length_b   1.000
_cell.length_c   1.000
_cell.angle_alpha   90.00
_cell.angle_beta   90.00
_cell.angle_gamma   90.00
#
_symmetry.space_group_name_H-M   'P 1'
#
loop_
_entity.id
_entity.type
_entity.pdbx_description
1 polymer ?
#
loop_
_entity_poly.entity_id
_entity_poly.type
_entity_poly.pdbx_seq_one_letter_code
_entity_poly.pdbx_strand_id
1 'polypeptide(L)'
;MVLSLSVLADWAARKGLPGEAVEEEEGVKGVREPTFFEKTLVARGSPDWLWQANNEKALLDCMMADEPDLELAMALLKRPKVNVNYADPEFGLTCCHYACKLGLMELLLLFFQNKAKPAPDKLGNMPEHLAARAGHTDLVRLMMNRVKEAKGNFDKANSFGWTALHYACANGQTQAAKLLAYAKCSIYARDEQGITPAMWAAKNGHASTLHELLEIGFDLEKRDYQGLRVADHAQGNLHMRARFLVSLKVMFFCCCYLLLFVLLIFVDALSDCKDCLRREGVTRL
;
A
#
# COMPACT_ATOMS: atom_id res chain seq x y z
N MET A 1 -18.86 -10.49 -42.06
CA MET A 1 -20.22 -10.00 -42.40
C MET A 1 -20.23 -8.50 -42.15
N VAL A 2 -20.05 -7.71 -43.21
CA VAL A 2 -20.11 -6.25 -43.14
C VAL A 2 -21.59 -5.87 -43.17
N LEU A 3 -22.13 -5.36 -42.07
CA LEU A 3 -23.48 -4.78 -42.09
C LEU A 3 -23.41 -3.44 -42.84
N SER A 4 -24.36 -3.19 -43.74
CA SER A 4 -24.40 -1.99 -44.57
C SER A 4 -24.61 -0.72 -43.73
N LEU A 5 -24.08 0.40 -44.19
CA LEU A 5 -24.19 1.74 -43.58
C LEU A 5 -25.64 2.13 -43.19
N SER A 6 -26.64 1.59 -43.88
CA SER A 6 -28.06 1.78 -43.58
C SER A 6 -28.52 1.16 -42.25
N VAL A 7 -27.92 0.05 -41.82
CA VAL A 7 -28.24 -0.62 -40.54
C VAL A 7 -27.67 0.17 -39.35
N LEU A 8 -26.54 0.86 -39.58
CA LEU A 8 -25.88 1.72 -38.59
C LEU A 8 -26.60 3.07 -38.41
N ALA A 9 -27.13 3.64 -39.50
CA ALA A 9 -27.95 4.84 -39.43
C ALA A 9 -29.26 4.59 -38.64
N ASP A 10 -29.89 3.43 -38.82
CA ASP A 10 -31.09 3.04 -38.09
C ASP A 10 -30.82 2.79 -36.59
N TRP A 11 -29.62 2.31 -36.23
CA TRP A 11 -29.21 2.15 -34.82
C TRP A 11 -28.94 3.49 -34.12
N ALA A 12 -28.30 4.44 -34.81
CA ALA A 12 -28.03 5.79 -34.28
C ALA A 12 -29.33 6.61 -34.09
N ALA A 13 -30.27 6.52 -35.03
CA ALA A 13 -31.58 7.17 -34.93
C ALA A 13 -32.41 6.67 -33.72
N ARG A 14 -32.32 5.37 -33.39
CA ARG A 14 -32.99 4.77 -32.22
C ARG A 14 -32.42 5.22 -30.87
N LYS A 15 -31.26 5.88 -30.85
CA LYS A 15 -30.57 6.33 -29.62
C LYS A 15 -30.61 7.85 -29.40
N GLY A 16 -31.26 8.60 -30.30
CA GLY A 16 -31.56 10.02 -30.08
C GLY A 16 -30.33 10.95 -30.02
N LEU A 17 -29.22 10.57 -30.66
CA LEU A 17 -28.02 11.41 -30.71
C LEU A 17 -28.19 12.48 -31.81
N PRO A 18 -27.96 13.78 -31.51
CA PRO A 18 -28.09 14.84 -32.51
C PRO A 18 -26.98 14.70 -33.56
N GLY A 19 -27.37 14.76 -34.84
CA GLY A 19 -26.44 14.83 -35.96
C GLY A 19 -26.03 16.28 -36.17
N GLU A 20 -24.81 16.64 -35.78
CA GLU A 20 -24.19 17.88 -36.21
C GLU A 20 -23.07 17.61 -37.21
N ALA A 21 -23.09 18.39 -38.27
CA ALA A 21 -22.16 18.34 -39.39
C ALA A 21 -20.76 18.75 -38.92
N VAL A 22 -19.76 17.94 -39.26
CA VAL A 22 -18.35 18.28 -39.07
C VAL A 22 -17.92 19.10 -40.29
N GLU A 23 -17.67 20.39 -40.11
CA GLU A 23 -16.94 21.20 -41.08
C GLU A 23 -15.47 20.74 -41.12
N GLU A 24 -14.96 20.47 -42.32
CA GLU A 24 -13.58 20.05 -42.57
C GLU A 24 -12.62 21.23 -42.35
N GLU A 25 -11.87 21.23 -41.25
CA GLU A 25 -10.67 22.08 -41.14
C GLU A 25 -9.42 21.39 -41.70
N GLU A 26 -8.70 22.16 -42.50
CA GLU A 26 -7.54 21.74 -43.28
C GLU A 26 -6.34 21.30 -42.42
N GLY A 27 -5.79 20.13 -42.77
CA GLY A 27 -4.35 20.01 -42.98
C GLY A 27 -3.43 19.84 -41.77
N VAL A 28 -3.58 18.77 -40.98
CA VAL A 28 -2.44 18.20 -40.22
C VAL A 28 -1.90 16.97 -40.95
N LYS A 29 -0.86 17.17 -41.77
CA LYS A 29 -0.16 16.06 -42.47
C LYS A 29 0.48 15.12 -41.44
N GLY A 30 -0.04 13.90 -41.35
CA GLY A 30 0.55 12.80 -40.57
C GLY A 30 -0.39 12.10 -39.58
N VAL A 31 -1.66 12.48 -39.51
CA VAL A 31 -2.64 11.83 -38.62
C VAL A 31 -3.12 10.53 -39.29
N ARG A 32 -2.73 9.38 -38.72
CA ARG A 32 -3.35 8.09 -39.03
C ARG A 32 -4.84 8.19 -38.75
N GLU A 33 -5.67 7.65 -39.64
CA GLU A 33 -7.11 7.52 -39.36
C GLU A 33 -7.34 6.75 -38.04
N PRO A 34 -8.17 7.29 -37.12
CA PRO A 34 -8.49 6.60 -35.90
C PRO A 34 -9.29 5.32 -36.21
N THR A 35 -8.86 4.22 -35.62
CA THR A 35 -9.54 2.92 -35.66
C THR A 35 -10.96 3.02 -35.10
N PHE A 36 -11.81 2.05 -35.46
CA PHE A 36 -13.18 1.97 -34.96
C PHE A 36 -13.27 2.12 -33.43
N PHE A 37 -12.34 1.49 -32.71
CA PHE A 37 -12.23 1.59 -31.25
C PHE A 37 -11.84 3.02 -30.79
N GLU A 38 -10.87 3.65 -31.45
CA GLU A 38 -10.47 5.05 -31.18
C GLU A 38 -11.63 6.03 -31.43
N LYS A 39 -12.42 5.84 -32.51
CA LYS A 39 -13.63 6.63 -32.79
C LYS A 39 -14.72 6.46 -31.72
N THR A 40 -14.84 5.25 -31.15
CA THR A 40 -15.81 4.94 -30.09
C THR A 40 -15.45 5.63 -28.76
N LEU A 41 -14.15 5.80 -28.48
CA LEU A 41 -13.66 6.46 -27.25
C LEU A 41 -13.70 7.98 -27.34
N VAL A 42 -13.40 8.56 -28.51
CA VAL A 42 -13.64 10.00 -28.77
C VAL A 42 -15.12 10.34 -28.60
N ALA A 43 -16.02 9.47 -29.10
CA ALA A 43 -17.46 9.61 -28.88
C ALA A 43 -17.90 9.50 -27.40
N ARG A 44 -17.06 8.95 -26.52
CA ARG A 44 -17.27 8.93 -25.05
C ARG A 44 -16.73 10.20 -24.35
N GLY A 45 -16.23 11.18 -25.10
CA GLY A 45 -15.72 12.45 -24.56
C GLY A 45 -14.22 12.45 -24.24
N SER A 46 -13.45 11.46 -24.72
CA SER A 46 -11.99 11.49 -24.58
C SER A 46 -11.37 12.61 -25.44
N PRO A 47 -10.46 13.46 -24.92
CA PRO A 47 -9.92 14.59 -25.67
C PRO A 47 -9.11 14.17 -26.90
N ASP A 48 -9.26 14.91 -28.01
CA ASP A 48 -8.56 14.63 -29.28
C ASP A 48 -7.03 14.62 -29.15
N TRP A 49 -6.48 15.43 -28.24
CA TRP A 49 -5.04 15.49 -28.00
C TRP A 49 -4.46 14.20 -27.39
N LEU A 50 -5.29 13.38 -26.73
CA LEU A 50 -4.88 12.10 -26.16
C LEU A 50 -4.48 11.10 -27.26
N TRP A 51 -5.07 11.25 -28.45
CA TRP A 51 -4.87 10.35 -29.58
C TRP A 51 -3.78 10.78 -30.55
N GLN A 52 -3.22 11.98 -30.38
CA GLN A 52 -2.12 12.47 -31.20
C GLN A 52 -0.96 11.46 -31.22
N ALA A 53 -0.51 11.10 -32.43
CA ALA A 53 0.33 9.94 -32.71
C ALA A 53 1.73 9.95 -32.04
N ASN A 54 2.11 11.06 -31.42
CA ASN A 54 3.39 11.27 -30.75
C ASN A 54 3.26 11.59 -29.26
N ASN A 55 2.07 11.43 -28.66
CA ASN A 55 1.88 11.71 -27.25
C ASN A 55 2.43 10.57 -26.37
N GLU A 56 3.74 10.60 -26.10
CA GLU A 56 4.41 9.61 -25.24
C GLU A 56 3.84 9.57 -23.82
N LYS A 57 3.22 10.67 -23.35
CA LYS A 57 2.60 10.77 -22.03
C LYS A 57 1.09 10.46 -22.01
N ALA A 58 0.48 10.07 -23.14
CA ALA A 58 -0.96 9.80 -23.22
C ALA A 58 -1.44 8.78 -22.18
N LEU A 59 -0.64 7.76 -21.91
CA LEU A 59 -0.96 6.77 -20.88
C LEU A 59 -0.96 7.39 -19.48
N LEU A 60 0.02 8.24 -19.18
CA LEU A 60 0.08 8.93 -17.89
C LEU A 60 -1.08 9.91 -17.74
N ASP A 61 -1.37 10.70 -18.77
CA ASP A 61 -2.49 11.64 -18.77
C ASP A 61 -3.83 10.93 -18.51
N CYS A 62 -4.04 9.75 -19.12
CA CYS A 62 -5.21 8.90 -18.84
C CYS A 62 -5.27 8.45 -17.37
N MET A 63 -4.12 8.16 -16.75
CA MET A 63 -4.02 7.71 -15.35
C MET A 63 -4.15 8.85 -14.33
N MET A 64 -3.92 10.09 -14.76
CA MET A 64 -4.04 11.30 -13.92
C MET A 64 -5.48 11.85 -13.86
N ALA A 65 -6.37 11.39 -14.73
CA ALA A 65 -7.77 11.77 -14.68
C ALA A 65 -8.41 11.35 -13.35
N ASP A 66 -9.39 12.12 -12.87
CA ASP A 66 -10.13 11.82 -11.63
C ASP A 66 -10.76 10.42 -11.68
N GLU A 67 -11.25 10.02 -12.85
CA GLU A 67 -11.72 8.67 -13.16
C GLU A 67 -10.92 8.12 -14.36
N PRO A 68 -9.89 7.29 -14.13
CA PRO A 68 -9.08 6.76 -15.21
C PRO A 68 -9.85 5.68 -15.97
N ASP A 69 -10.03 5.89 -17.27
CA ASP A 69 -10.60 4.88 -18.17
C ASP A 69 -9.60 3.73 -18.36
N LEU A 70 -9.88 2.60 -17.71
CA LEU A 70 -9.02 1.42 -17.74
C LEU A 70 -9.01 0.74 -19.12
N GLU A 71 -10.13 0.78 -19.86
CA GLU A 71 -10.20 0.22 -21.22
C GLU A 71 -9.29 1.02 -22.15
N LEU A 72 -9.32 2.34 -22.01
CA LEU A 72 -8.47 3.28 -22.72
C LEU A 72 -6.99 3.06 -22.37
N ALA A 73 -6.64 2.96 -21.08
CA ALA A 73 -5.27 2.68 -20.66
C ALA A 73 -4.74 1.35 -21.25
N MET A 74 -5.56 0.29 -21.25
CA MET A 74 -5.22 -0.99 -21.86
C MET A 74 -5.05 -0.92 -23.38
N ALA A 75 -5.86 -0.10 -24.06
CA ALA A 75 -5.73 0.12 -25.49
C ALA A 75 -4.47 0.92 -25.85
N LEU A 76 -4.14 1.95 -25.06
CA LEU A 76 -2.93 2.75 -25.21
C LEU A 76 -1.66 1.89 -25.07
N LEU A 77 -1.66 0.90 -24.17
CA LEU A 77 -0.54 -0.03 -23.99
C LEU A 77 -0.22 -0.88 -25.22
N LYS A 78 -1.20 -1.13 -26.11
CA LYS A 78 -0.97 -1.89 -27.36
C LYS A 78 -0.26 -1.06 -28.43
N ARG A 79 -0.09 0.25 -28.23
CA ARG A 79 0.53 1.15 -29.22
C ARG A 79 2.06 1.07 -29.11
N PRO A 80 2.78 1.00 -30.25
CA PRO A 80 4.25 0.82 -30.24
C PRO A 80 5.04 2.02 -29.69
N LYS A 81 4.44 3.22 -29.62
CA LYS A 81 5.11 4.46 -29.19
C LYS A 81 4.73 4.92 -27.77
N VAL A 82 3.93 4.15 -27.03
CA VAL A 82 3.53 4.55 -25.67
C VAL A 82 4.70 4.40 -24.71
N ASN A 83 4.98 5.43 -23.91
CA ASN A 83 6.03 5.36 -22.89
C ASN A 83 5.43 5.06 -21.53
N VAL A 84 5.42 3.79 -21.13
CA VAL A 84 4.92 3.36 -19.82
C VAL A 84 5.72 3.91 -18.64
N ASN A 85 6.97 4.33 -18.89
CA ASN A 85 7.89 4.87 -17.89
C ASN A 85 7.94 6.39 -17.89
N TYR A 86 7.04 7.06 -18.63
CA TYR A 86 6.96 8.51 -18.58
C TYR A 86 6.66 8.95 -17.13
N ALA A 87 7.50 9.84 -16.63
CA ALA A 87 7.36 10.43 -15.31
C ALA A 87 6.86 11.86 -15.47
N ASP A 88 5.85 12.24 -14.68
CA ASP A 88 5.28 13.57 -14.74
C ASP A 88 6.36 14.61 -14.36
N PRO A 89 6.47 15.75 -15.08
CA PRO A 89 7.51 16.73 -14.79
C PRO A 89 7.34 17.48 -13.46
N GLU A 90 6.17 17.43 -12.83
CA GLU A 90 5.83 18.20 -11.64
C GLU A 90 6.24 17.46 -10.36
N PHE A 91 5.87 16.19 -10.25
CA PHE A 91 6.07 15.32 -9.08
C PHE A 91 6.95 14.10 -9.36
N GLY A 92 7.20 13.73 -10.62
CA GLY A 92 7.99 12.55 -10.99
C GLY A 92 7.23 11.22 -10.87
N LEU A 93 5.90 11.27 -10.72
CA LEU A 93 5.02 10.11 -10.68
C LEU A 93 4.90 9.49 -12.08
N THR A 94 4.84 8.17 -12.09
CA THR A 94 4.71 7.34 -13.30
C THR A 94 3.39 6.60 -13.27
N CYS A 95 2.99 5.97 -14.38
CA CYS A 95 1.78 5.15 -14.42
C CYS A 95 1.75 4.08 -13.31
N CYS A 96 2.91 3.50 -12.95
CA CYS A 96 3.03 2.55 -11.84
C CYS A 96 2.64 3.17 -10.49
N HIS A 97 2.97 4.44 -10.24
CA HIS A 97 2.56 5.14 -9.01
C HIS A 97 1.04 5.25 -8.92
N TYR A 98 0.40 5.69 -10.01
CA TYR A 98 -1.06 5.81 -10.08
C TYR A 98 -1.76 4.46 -9.95
N ALA A 99 -1.29 3.43 -10.66
CA ALA A 99 -1.83 2.07 -10.53
C ALA A 99 -1.70 1.53 -9.09
N CYS A 100 -0.56 1.80 -8.43
CA CYS A 100 -0.36 1.42 -7.03
C CYS A 100 -1.25 2.18 -6.06
N LYS A 101 -1.46 3.48 -6.27
CA LYS A 101 -2.35 4.31 -5.46
C LYS A 101 -3.81 3.84 -5.59
N LEU A 102 -4.24 3.51 -6.81
CA LEU A 102 -5.63 3.18 -7.13
C LEU A 102 -5.98 1.69 -6.95
N GLY A 103 -5.00 0.80 -6.79
CA GLY A 103 -5.27 -0.63 -6.61
C GLY A 103 -5.42 -1.42 -7.90
N LEU A 104 -4.89 -0.91 -9.02
CA LEU A 104 -5.12 -1.46 -10.36
C LEU A 104 -4.15 -2.61 -10.67
N MET A 105 -4.41 -3.79 -10.09
CA MET A 105 -3.60 -5.01 -10.24
C MET A 105 -3.36 -5.42 -11.69
N GLU A 106 -4.44 -5.54 -12.46
CA GLU A 106 -4.37 -5.98 -13.86
C GLU A 106 -3.53 -5.02 -14.71
N LEU A 107 -3.77 -3.72 -14.55
CA LEU A 107 -3.06 -2.70 -15.31
C LEU A 107 -1.58 -2.65 -14.93
N LEU A 108 -1.24 -2.80 -13.65
CA LEU A 108 0.15 -2.88 -13.22
C LEU A 108 0.87 -4.11 -13.81
N LEU A 109 0.21 -5.26 -13.89
CA LEU A 109 0.77 -6.44 -14.57
C LEU A 109 1.04 -6.17 -16.05
N LEU A 110 0.11 -5.50 -16.74
CA LEU A 110 0.28 -5.09 -18.14
C LEU A 110 1.43 -4.08 -18.29
N PHE A 111 1.62 -3.16 -17.35
CA PHE A 111 2.76 -2.25 -17.34
C PHE A 111 4.08 -3.04 -17.28
N PHE A 112 4.18 -4.05 -16.43
CA PHE A 112 5.38 -4.89 -16.37
C PHE A 112 5.63 -5.68 -17.66
N GLN A 113 4.58 -6.19 -18.31
CA GLN A 113 4.71 -6.83 -19.63
C GLN A 113 5.26 -5.86 -20.68
N ASN A 114 4.91 -4.57 -20.57
CA ASN A 114 5.39 -3.49 -21.41
C ASN A 114 6.72 -2.87 -20.92
N LYS A 115 7.52 -3.65 -20.16
CA LYS A 115 8.86 -3.25 -19.66
C LYS A 115 8.82 -1.99 -18.77
N ALA A 116 7.76 -1.82 -17.98
CA ALA A 116 7.74 -0.81 -16.95
C ALA A 116 8.84 -1.05 -15.92
N LYS A 117 9.55 0.03 -15.57
CA LYS A 117 10.62 0.08 -14.58
C LYS A 117 10.18 1.03 -13.46
N PRO A 118 9.72 0.51 -12.31
CA PRO A 118 9.41 1.33 -11.15
C PRO A 118 10.62 2.20 -10.79
N ALA A 119 10.39 3.51 -10.70
CA ALA A 119 11.37 4.52 -10.34
C ALA A 119 10.79 5.38 -9.20
N PRO A 120 11.63 6.03 -8.38
CA PRO A 120 11.14 6.94 -7.36
C PRO A 120 10.59 8.23 -7.96
N ASP A 121 9.58 8.80 -7.32
CA ASP A 121 9.12 10.17 -7.56
C ASP A 121 10.14 11.21 -7.04
N LYS A 122 9.85 12.51 -7.20
CA LYS A 122 10.74 13.59 -6.72
C LYS A 122 10.91 13.64 -5.20
N LEU A 123 10.01 13.02 -4.44
CA LEU A 123 10.10 12.89 -2.98
C LEU A 123 10.79 11.59 -2.57
N GLY A 124 11.26 10.78 -3.52
CA GLY A 124 11.89 9.49 -3.28
C GLY A 124 10.91 8.34 -3.05
N ASN A 125 9.60 8.55 -3.23
CA ASN A 125 8.62 7.48 -3.09
C ASN A 125 8.70 6.56 -4.29
N MET A 126 9.02 5.29 -4.04
CA MET A 126 8.72 4.19 -4.97
C MET A 126 7.20 3.94 -5.05
N PRO A 127 6.66 3.41 -6.16
CA PRO A 127 5.23 3.08 -6.30
C PRO A 127 4.67 2.21 -5.17
N GLU A 128 5.48 1.31 -4.62
CA GLU A 128 5.11 0.44 -3.49
C GLU A 128 4.78 1.20 -2.19
N HIS A 129 5.36 2.39 -1.97
CA HIS A 129 4.98 3.27 -0.85
C HIS A 129 3.52 3.69 -0.97
N LEU A 130 3.06 4.00 -2.19
CA LEU A 130 1.68 4.40 -2.44
C LEU A 130 0.72 3.20 -2.32
N ALA A 131 1.13 2.02 -2.77
CA ALA A 131 0.35 0.80 -2.56
C ALA A 131 0.18 0.49 -1.06
N ALA A 132 1.25 0.62 -0.27
CA ALA A 132 1.23 0.40 1.17
C ALA A 132 0.39 1.46 1.90
N ARG A 133 0.45 2.73 1.47
CA ARG A 133 -0.41 3.82 1.96
C ARG A 133 -1.89 3.53 1.74
N ALA A 134 -2.25 3.06 0.55
CA ALA A 134 -3.62 2.76 0.15
C ALA A 134 -4.13 1.40 0.68
N GLY A 135 -3.24 0.54 1.19
CA GLY A 135 -3.61 -0.77 1.77
C GLY A 135 -3.76 -1.90 0.77
N HIS A 136 -3.33 -1.70 -0.49
CA HIS A 136 -3.41 -2.70 -1.55
C HIS A 136 -2.40 -3.83 -1.35
N THR A 137 -2.72 -4.74 -0.44
CA THR A 137 -1.79 -5.76 0.08
C THR A 137 -1.29 -6.70 -1.01
N ASP A 138 -2.14 -7.07 -1.97
CA ASP A 138 -1.74 -7.92 -3.09
C ASP A 138 -0.76 -7.21 -4.03
N LEU A 139 -0.93 -5.91 -4.24
CA LEU A 139 0.00 -5.09 -5.02
C LEU A 139 1.35 -4.98 -4.31
N VAL A 140 1.35 -4.76 -2.99
CA VAL A 140 2.57 -4.77 -2.18
C VAL A 140 3.30 -6.11 -2.31
N ARG A 141 2.56 -7.24 -2.25
CA ARG A 141 3.13 -8.58 -2.44
C ARG A 141 3.74 -8.75 -3.83
N LEU A 142 3.03 -8.31 -4.87
CA LEU A 142 3.51 -8.40 -6.24
C LEU A 142 4.80 -7.59 -6.41
N MET A 143 4.81 -6.33 -5.96
CA MET A 143 5.99 -5.47 -6.02
C MET A 143 7.17 -6.10 -5.30
N MET A 144 6.94 -6.65 -4.11
CA MET A 144 7.98 -7.32 -3.34
C MET A 144 8.59 -8.51 -4.06
N ASN A 145 7.78 -9.34 -4.72
CA ASN A 145 8.28 -10.46 -5.52
C ASN A 145 9.15 -9.96 -6.68
N ARG A 146 8.74 -8.89 -7.37
CA ARG A 146 9.52 -8.27 -8.44
C ARG A 146 10.85 -7.70 -7.94
N VAL A 147 10.85 -6.99 -6.81
CA VAL A 147 12.08 -6.47 -6.22
C VAL A 147 13.02 -7.60 -5.82
N LYS A 148 12.49 -8.71 -5.27
CA LYS A 148 13.29 -9.92 -4.96
C LYS A 148 13.88 -10.56 -6.20
N GLU A 149 13.10 -10.72 -7.29
CA GLU A 149 13.58 -11.21 -8.58
C GLU A 149 14.74 -10.36 -9.12
N ALA A 150 14.64 -9.03 -8.97
CA ALA A 150 15.67 -8.07 -9.34
C ALA A 150 16.84 -7.98 -8.35
N LYS A 151 16.87 -8.78 -7.28
CA LYS A 151 17.83 -8.71 -6.16
C LYS A 151 17.94 -7.33 -5.53
N GLY A 152 16.85 -6.57 -5.55
CA GLY A 152 16.77 -5.23 -4.98
C GLY A 152 16.43 -5.24 -3.48
N ASN A 153 16.55 -4.06 -2.87
CA ASN A 153 16.02 -3.81 -1.53
C ASN A 153 14.60 -3.25 -1.63
N PHE A 154 13.65 -3.90 -0.95
CA PHE A 154 12.26 -3.45 -0.85
C PHE A 154 12.05 -2.44 0.31
N ASP A 155 12.93 -2.45 1.30
CA ASP A 155 12.86 -1.56 2.47
C ASP A 155 13.57 -0.22 2.19
N LYS A 156 13.38 0.32 0.98
CA LYS A 156 13.92 1.64 0.61
C LYS A 156 13.13 2.72 1.32
N ALA A 157 13.85 3.68 1.87
CA ALA A 157 13.26 4.88 2.42
C ALA A 157 13.21 5.98 1.34
N ASN A 158 12.17 6.80 1.39
CA ASN A 158 12.07 8.03 0.61
C ASN A 158 12.95 9.15 1.21
N SER A 159 12.87 10.37 0.67
CA SER A 159 13.67 11.50 1.14
C SER A 159 13.42 11.87 2.60
N PHE A 160 12.26 11.54 3.16
CA PHE A 160 11.90 11.79 4.56
C PHE A 160 12.26 10.62 5.50
N GLY A 161 12.94 9.59 5.01
CA GLY A 161 13.22 8.39 5.78
C GLY A 161 12.03 7.42 5.90
N TRP A 162 10.92 7.67 5.18
CA TRP A 162 9.75 6.80 5.23
C TRP A 162 9.90 5.60 4.31
N THR A 163 9.69 4.43 4.88
CA THR A 163 9.59 3.15 4.16
C THR A 163 8.13 2.82 3.86
N ALA A 164 7.88 1.80 3.03
CA ALA A 164 6.52 1.29 2.79
C ALA A 164 5.79 0.92 4.10
N LEU A 165 6.52 0.42 5.11
CA LEU A 165 5.95 0.08 6.41
C LEU A 165 5.51 1.34 7.19
N HIS A 166 6.23 2.45 7.09
CA HIS A 166 5.77 3.73 7.66
C HIS A 166 4.42 4.13 7.09
N TYR A 167 4.26 4.08 5.77
CA TYR A 167 2.99 4.40 5.11
C TYR A 167 1.85 3.46 5.53
N ALA A 168 2.08 2.15 5.56
CA ALA A 168 1.07 1.19 6.00
C ALA A 168 0.63 1.44 7.45
N CYS A 169 1.60 1.70 8.35
CA CYS A 169 1.32 1.93 9.76
C CYS A 169 0.63 3.27 10.03
N ALA A 170 1.09 4.35 9.40
CA ALA A 170 0.52 5.68 9.52
C ALA A 170 -0.92 5.76 8.98
N ASN A 171 -1.32 4.87 8.06
CA ASN A 171 -2.67 4.85 7.50
C ASN A 171 -3.52 3.69 8.02
N GLY A 172 -3.03 2.93 9.01
CA GLY A 172 -3.79 1.85 9.64
C GLY A 172 -4.01 0.63 8.76
N GLN A 173 -3.19 0.44 7.73
CA GLN A 173 -3.29 -0.66 6.78
C GLN A 173 -2.70 -1.94 7.37
N THR A 174 -3.45 -2.55 8.30
CA THR A 174 -2.97 -3.66 9.13
C THR A 174 -2.44 -4.84 8.30
N GLN A 175 -3.15 -5.26 7.24
CA GLN A 175 -2.72 -6.41 6.43
C GLN A 175 -1.43 -6.12 5.63
N ALA A 176 -1.30 -4.91 5.09
CA ALA A 176 -0.07 -4.47 4.43
C ALA A 176 1.10 -4.41 5.44
N ALA A 177 0.87 -3.85 6.64
CA ALA A 177 1.88 -3.78 7.68
C ALA A 177 2.35 -5.16 8.14
N LYS A 178 1.43 -6.12 8.34
CA LYS A 178 1.77 -7.52 8.63
C LYS A 178 2.64 -8.12 7.53
N LEU A 179 2.20 -8.02 6.27
CA LEU A 179 2.92 -8.58 5.12
C LEU A 179 4.37 -8.05 5.06
N LEU A 180 4.53 -6.74 5.24
CA LEU A 180 5.83 -6.08 5.21
C LEU A 180 6.73 -6.52 6.37
N ALA A 181 6.19 -6.58 7.58
CA ALA A 181 6.95 -7.02 8.75
C ALA A 181 7.38 -8.49 8.64
N TYR A 182 6.51 -9.40 8.17
CA TYR A 182 6.87 -10.80 7.92
C TYR A 182 7.89 -10.97 6.78
N ALA A 183 7.93 -10.01 5.84
CA ALA A 183 8.89 -10.00 4.75
C ALA A 183 10.30 -9.52 5.14
N LYS A 184 10.57 -9.33 6.44
CA LYS A 184 11.84 -8.81 6.99
C LYS A 184 12.13 -7.35 6.63
N CYS A 185 11.12 -6.55 6.29
CA CYS A 185 11.28 -5.10 6.31
C CYS A 185 11.55 -4.63 7.75
N SER A 186 12.36 -3.59 7.92
CA SER A 186 12.73 -3.12 9.24
C SER A 186 11.55 -2.48 9.95
N ILE A 187 11.03 -3.18 10.97
CA ILE A 187 10.02 -2.64 11.89
C ILE A 187 10.56 -1.48 12.74
N TYR A 188 11.89 -1.31 12.78
CA TYR A 188 12.60 -0.26 13.51
C TYR A 188 13.21 0.80 12.58
N ALA A 189 12.80 0.83 11.31
CA ALA A 189 13.17 1.93 10.41
C ALA A 189 12.82 3.26 11.07
N ARG A 190 13.68 4.27 10.87
CA ARG A 190 13.55 5.59 11.48
C ARG A 190 13.40 6.62 10.38
N ASP A 191 12.38 7.47 10.49
CA ASP A 191 12.29 8.67 9.68
C ASP A 191 13.28 9.76 10.16
N GLU A 192 13.23 10.93 9.54
CA GLU A 192 14.08 12.08 9.89
C GLU A 192 13.96 12.52 11.36
N GLN A 193 12.84 12.27 12.02
CA GLN A 193 12.64 12.59 13.44
C GLN A 193 12.95 11.41 14.36
N GLY A 194 13.38 10.27 13.81
CA GLY A 194 13.64 9.05 14.55
C GLY A 194 12.37 8.28 14.89
N ILE A 195 11.23 8.68 14.35
CA ILE A 195 9.94 8.05 14.58
C ILE A 195 9.90 6.75 13.79
N THR A 196 9.41 5.69 14.44
CA THR A 196 9.29 4.35 13.84
C THR A 196 7.89 4.13 13.26
N PRO A 197 7.69 3.12 12.39
CA PRO A 197 6.35 2.80 11.89
C PRO A 197 5.33 2.55 13.01
N ALA A 198 5.72 1.86 14.08
CA ALA A 198 4.84 1.59 15.22
C ALA A 198 4.42 2.88 15.96
N MET A 199 5.33 3.85 16.09
CA MET A 199 5.02 5.16 16.67
C MET A 199 4.02 5.93 15.80
N TRP A 200 4.13 5.86 14.47
CA TRP A 200 3.13 6.44 13.56
C TRP A 200 1.76 5.76 13.69
N ALA A 201 1.71 4.43 13.83
CA ALA A 201 0.45 3.72 14.11
C ALA A 201 -0.16 4.16 15.44
N ALA A 202 0.65 4.34 16.49
CA ALA A 202 0.19 4.82 17.80
C ALA A 202 -0.31 6.27 17.74
N LYS A 203 0.44 7.16 17.07
CA LYS A 203 0.11 8.57 16.88
C LYS A 203 -1.23 8.78 16.18
N ASN A 204 -1.52 7.96 15.17
CA ASN A 204 -2.76 8.05 14.41
C ASN A 204 -3.88 7.14 14.96
N GLY A 205 -3.68 6.48 16.11
CA GLY A 205 -4.71 5.69 16.80
C GLY A 205 -5.02 4.33 16.15
N HIS A 206 -4.12 3.80 15.32
CA HIS A 206 -4.29 2.51 14.64
C HIS A 206 -3.90 1.33 15.54
N ALA A 207 -4.70 1.10 16.59
CA ALA A 207 -4.45 0.07 17.61
C ALA A 207 -4.29 -1.35 17.04
N SER A 208 -5.08 -1.73 16.03
CA SER A 208 -4.98 -3.05 15.39
C SER A 208 -3.63 -3.24 14.68
N THR A 209 -3.15 -2.22 13.97
CA THR A 209 -1.84 -2.28 13.31
C THR A 209 -0.71 -2.32 14.34
N LEU A 210 -0.81 -1.53 15.41
CA LEU A 210 0.15 -1.57 16.51
C LEU A 210 0.19 -2.96 17.18
N HIS A 211 -0.98 -3.55 17.48
CA HIS A 211 -1.08 -4.89 18.05
C HIS A 211 -0.28 -5.91 17.24
N GLU A 212 -0.43 -5.89 15.92
CA GLU A 212 0.23 -6.84 15.03
C GLU A 212 1.75 -6.67 15.01
N LEU A 213 2.25 -5.44 15.06
CA LEU A 213 3.68 -5.20 15.21
C LEU A 213 4.21 -5.73 16.55
N LEU A 214 3.40 -5.68 17.61
CA LEU A 214 3.76 -6.23 18.93
C LEU A 214 3.81 -7.75 18.95
N GLU A 215 2.90 -8.41 18.23
CA GLU A 215 2.91 -9.86 18.04
C GLU A 215 4.17 -10.31 17.25
N ILE A 216 4.61 -9.49 16.30
CA ILE A 216 5.85 -9.75 15.53
C ILE A 216 7.12 -9.46 16.35
N GLY A 217 7.00 -8.82 17.52
CA GLY A 217 8.11 -8.60 18.44
C GLY A 217 8.68 -7.17 18.43
N PHE A 218 7.90 -6.17 18.02
CA PHE A 218 8.28 -4.77 18.19
C PHE A 218 8.44 -4.40 19.68
N ASP A 219 9.56 -3.77 20.01
CA ASP A 219 9.89 -3.25 21.34
C ASP A 219 9.30 -1.84 21.57
N LEU A 220 8.33 -1.73 22.47
CA LEU A 220 7.63 -0.49 22.82
C LEU A 220 8.52 0.54 23.53
N GLU A 221 9.65 0.10 24.09
CA GLU A 221 10.58 0.96 24.81
C GLU A 221 11.52 1.72 23.86
N LYS A 222 11.45 1.46 22.55
CA LYS A 222 12.19 2.25 21.56
C LYS A 222 11.77 3.70 21.62
N ARG A 223 12.78 4.56 21.55
CA ARG A 223 12.65 6.01 21.59
C ARG A 223 13.03 6.64 20.26
N ASP A 224 12.31 7.69 19.90
CA ASP A 224 12.67 8.58 18.79
C ASP A 224 13.86 9.48 19.17
N TYR A 225 14.21 10.45 18.32
CA TYR A 225 15.31 11.38 18.60
C TYR A 225 14.97 12.43 19.67
N GLN A 226 13.69 12.57 20.04
CA GLN A 226 13.25 13.43 21.14
C GLN A 226 13.20 12.66 22.48
N GLY A 227 13.50 11.37 22.46
CA GLY A 227 13.44 10.51 23.65
C GLY A 227 12.04 10.02 23.97
N LEU A 228 11.05 10.22 23.09
CA LEU A 228 9.66 9.81 23.29
C LEU A 228 9.47 8.34 22.88
N ARG A 229 8.71 7.61 23.70
CA ARG A 229 8.33 6.21 23.45
C ARG A 229 7.07 6.13 22.59
N VAL A 230 6.73 4.93 22.13
CA VAL A 230 5.46 4.68 21.42
C VAL A 230 4.24 5.16 22.21
N ALA A 231 4.26 4.97 23.53
CA ALA A 231 3.17 5.39 24.42
C ALA A 231 2.99 6.91 24.49
N ASP A 232 4.06 7.67 24.30
CA ASP A 232 4.05 9.15 24.37
C ASP A 232 3.49 9.76 23.07
N HIS A 233 3.60 9.03 21.96
CA HIS A 233 3.03 9.44 20.67
C HIS A 233 1.53 9.20 20.58
N ALA A 234 0.94 8.32 21.38
CA ALA A 234 -0.51 8.09 21.37
C ALA A 234 -1.27 9.33 21.90
N GLN A 235 -2.14 9.96 21.10
CA GLN A 235 -2.94 11.12 21.51
C GLN A 235 -4.44 10.79 21.66
N GLY A 236 -5.15 11.45 22.59
CA GLY A 236 -6.63 11.51 22.67
C GLY A 236 -7.36 10.33 23.36
N ASN A 237 -8.65 10.10 23.04
CA ASN A 237 -9.51 9.03 23.62
C ASN A 237 -9.34 7.65 22.94
N LEU A 238 -8.79 7.60 21.72
CA LEU A 238 -8.39 6.35 21.02
C LEU A 238 -7.25 5.60 21.74
N HIS A 239 -6.68 6.28 22.72
CA HIS A 239 -5.57 5.90 23.56
C HIS A 239 -5.86 4.73 24.47
N MET A 240 -7.11 4.49 24.92
CA MET A 240 -7.38 3.43 25.89
C MET A 240 -6.94 2.07 25.36
N ARG A 241 -7.24 1.69 24.12
CA ARG A 241 -6.82 0.39 23.56
C ARG A 241 -5.31 0.32 23.30
N ALA A 242 -4.70 1.36 22.73
CA ALA A 242 -3.26 1.35 22.46
C ALA A 242 -2.43 1.39 23.76
N ARG A 243 -2.80 2.23 24.74
CA ARG A 243 -2.23 2.20 26.10
C ARG A 243 -2.49 0.86 26.76
N PHE A 244 -3.71 0.33 26.68
CA PHE A 244 -4.05 -0.96 27.29
C PHE A 244 -3.25 -2.11 26.67
N LEU A 245 -2.99 -2.10 25.36
CA LEU A 245 -2.12 -3.08 24.71
C LEU A 245 -0.65 -2.93 25.13
N VAL A 246 -0.16 -1.69 25.23
CA VAL A 246 1.17 -1.38 25.79
C VAL A 246 1.27 -1.86 27.25
N SER A 247 0.22 -1.66 28.04
CA SER A 247 0.14 -2.03 29.45
C SER A 247 -0.12 -3.52 29.68
N LEU A 248 -0.84 -4.23 28.79
CA LEU A 248 -1.15 -5.66 28.91
C LEU A 248 0.10 -6.53 28.80
N LYS A 249 1.08 -6.15 27.99
CA LYS A 249 2.36 -6.89 27.91
C LYS A 249 3.15 -6.75 29.22
N VAL A 250 3.09 -5.58 29.86
CA VAL A 250 3.63 -5.36 31.22
C VAL A 250 2.83 -6.18 32.25
N MET A 251 1.52 -6.26 32.10
CA MET A 251 0.64 -6.97 33.03
C MET A 251 0.78 -8.49 32.91
N PHE A 252 1.00 -9.05 31.72
CA PHE A 252 1.26 -10.48 31.57
C PHE A 252 2.58 -10.85 32.26
N PHE A 253 3.64 -10.07 32.11
CA PHE A 253 4.88 -10.28 32.87
C PHE A 253 4.65 -10.18 34.39
N CYS A 254 3.89 -9.19 34.85
CA CYS A 254 3.57 -9.03 36.28
C CYS A 254 2.69 -10.17 36.84
N CYS A 255 1.66 -10.61 36.11
CA CYS A 255 0.78 -11.70 36.52
C CYS A 255 1.48 -13.06 36.46
N CYS A 256 2.39 -13.28 35.49
CA CYS A 256 3.24 -14.48 35.46
C CYS A 256 4.19 -14.51 36.65
N TYR A 257 4.80 -13.38 37.02
CA TYR A 257 5.62 -13.27 38.22
C TYR A 257 4.78 -13.43 39.50
N LEU A 258 3.57 -12.88 39.57
CA LEU A 258 2.68 -13.06 40.71
C LEU A 258 2.23 -14.54 40.83
N LEU A 259 1.89 -15.20 39.73
CA LEU A 259 1.56 -16.62 39.69
C LEU A 259 2.76 -17.51 40.04
N LEU A 260 3.96 -17.20 39.53
CA LEU A 260 5.20 -17.88 39.90
C LEU A 260 5.55 -17.67 41.38
N PHE A 261 5.34 -16.46 41.90
CA PHE A 261 5.59 -16.12 43.30
C PHE A 261 4.58 -16.82 44.23
N VAL A 262 3.30 -16.86 43.84
CA VAL A 262 2.28 -17.64 44.56
C VAL A 262 2.58 -19.14 44.50
N LEU A 263 3.03 -19.66 43.36
CA LEU A 263 3.45 -21.06 43.22
C LEU A 263 4.69 -21.38 44.07
N LEU A 264 5.67 -20.48 44.14
CA LEU A 264 6.86 -20.64 45.01
C LEU A 264 6.47 -20.66 46.48
N ILE A 265 5.61 -19.73 46.93
CA ILE A 265 5.08 -19.74 48.30
C ILE A 265 4.33 -21.06 48.59
N PHE A 266 3.58 -21.58 47.62
CA PHE A 266 2.86 -22.85 47.79
C PHE A 266 3.81 -24.05 47.87
N VAL A 267 4.90 -24.05 47.10
CA VAL A 267 5.93 -25.11 47.14
C VAL A 267 6.69 -25.08 48.47
N ASP A 268 7.06 -23.90 48.96
CA ASP A 268 7.74 -23.75 50.26
C ASP A 268 6.81 -24.19 51.41
N ALA A 269 5.54 -23.79 51.39
CA ALA A 269 4.56 -24.24 52.38
C ALA A 269 4.33 -25.77 52.36
N LEU A 270 4.37 -26.39 51.18
CA LEU A 270 4.29 -27.85 51.06
C LEU A 270 5.58 -28.55 51.55
N SER A 271 6.75 -27.94 51.34
CA SER A 271 8.02 -28.45 51.86
C SER A 271 8.03 -28.43 53.39
N ASP A 272 7.63 -27.30 53.99
CA ASP A 272 7.54 -27.14 55.44
C ASP A 272 6.54 -28.12 56.06
N CYS A 273 5.41 -28.36 55.39
CA CYS A 273 4.42 -29.36 55.81
C CYS A 273 5.00 -30.79 55.77
N LYS A 274 5.80 -31.11 54.75
CA LYS A 274 6.46 -32.42 54.59
C LYS A 274 7.54 -32.64 55.65
N ASP A 275 8.25 -31.60 56.05
CA ASP A 275 9.26 -31.65 57.11
C ASP A 275 8.64 -31.71 58.50
N CYS A 276 7.50 -31.05 58.72
CA CYS A 276 6.69 -31.23 59.94
C CYS A 276 6.20 -32.67 60.09
N LEU A 277 5.63 -33.26 59.02
CA LEU A 277 5.19 -34.65 59.01
C LEU A 277 6.33 -35.65 59.27
N ARG A 278 7.56 -35.35 58.81
CA ARG A 278 8.76 -36.15 59.12
C ARG A 278 9.20 -36.03 60.58
N ARG A 279 9.08 -34.85 61.20
CA ARG A 279 9.46 -34.61 62.61
C ARG A 279 8.48 -35.22 63.60
N GLU A 280 7.19 -35.26 63.27
CA GLU A 280 6.16 -35.90 64.10
C GLU A 280 6.13 -37.43 63.98
N GLY A 281 7.07 -38.04 63.25
CA GLY A 281 7.25 -39.49 63.24
C GLY A 281 6.14 -40.27 62.54
N VAL A 282 5.36 -39.63 61.67
CA VAL A 282 4.37 -40.31 60.83
C VAL A 282 5.09 -41.05 59.70
N THR A 283 5.67 -42.20 60.07
CA THR A 283 6.04 -43.24 59.12
C THR A 283 4.92 -44.28 59.09
N ARG A 284 4.43 -44.58 57.87
CA ARG A 284 3.35 -45.54 57.50
C ARG A 284 1.98 -44.87 57.42
N LEU A 285 1.21 -44.99 56.33
CA LEU A 285 1.05 -46.05 55.34
C LEU A 285 1.10 -45.54 53.90
#